data_AF-A0A2R4WXF0-F1
#
_entry.id   AF-A0A2R4WXF0-F1
#
_cell.length_a   1.000
_cell.length_b   1.000
_cell.length_c   1.000
_cell.angle_alpha   90.00
_cell.angle_beta   90.00
_cell.angle_gamma   90.00
#
_symmetry.space_group_name_H-M   'P 1'
#
loop_
_entity.id
_entity.type
_entity.pdbx_description
1 polymer ?
#
loop_
_entity_poly.entity_id
_entity_poly.type
_entity_poly.pdbx_seq_one_letter_code
_entity_poly.pdbx_strand_id
1 'polypeptide(L)'
;MLVIVAVVITVALAPIAVEYVPLPTGQQTTPDRRVGMEADVGPGSIHVFDPTERIRAPSDPGRDPTVQSVEWQASTSDIDGDGLGDVEELVCSETYPEADLLEHDIYVEVDSVEGVTVSEEALRAVESTYASAEIRDPVGYRGIDLHLRRSDAALPVEGPISGDSRPGELNDVHDYRRQFMDHDDDRYYYLVVTDEVQARGDPYFSGVARSGVGAVEAYDDPNETASLIAHELGHMFGIDEDEPGVDDHTFAIDEYPSVMNYNGLYETTNYSDGSGALDRDEWHRIAHERPIPEGSCLTENATG
;
A
#
# COMPACT_ATOMS: atom_id res chain seq x y z
N MET A 1 -2.39 -59.54 -12.43
CA MET A 1 -1.02 -59.67 -11.92
C MET A 1 -0.24 -58.48 -12.45
N LEU A 2 -0.12 -57.44 -11.65
CA LEU A 2 0.55 -56.19 -12.00
C LEU A 2 1.81 -56.10 -11.13
N VAL A 3 2.99 -56.03 -11.75
CA VAL A 3 4.28 -55.94 -11.06
C VAL A 3 4.65 -54.47 -10.94
N ILE A 4 4.73 -53.97 -9.71
CA ILE A 4 5.25 -52.63 -9.39
C ILE A 4 6.77 -52.75 -9.24
N VAL A 5 7.52 -52.00 -10.04
CA VAL A 5 8.99 -51.86 -9.92
C VAL A 5 9.24 -50.55 -9.17
N ALA A 6 9.76 -50.65 -7.94
CA ALA A 6 10.22 -49.51 -7.16
C ALA A 6 11.65 -49.15 -7.56
N VAL A 7 11.87 -47.90 -8.01
CA VAL A 7 13.19 -47.33 -8.27
C VAL A 7 13.63 -46.59 -7.01
N VAL A 8 14.72 -47.04 -6.41
CA VAL A 8 15.37 -46.38 -5.27
C VAL A 8 16.48 -45.50 -5.82
N ILE A 9 16.35 -44.18 -5.69
CA ILE A 9 17.40 -43.21 -6.01
C ILE A 9 18.17 -42.90 -4.73
N THR A 10 19.47 -43.19 -4.72
CA THR A 10 20.38 -42.84 -3.62
C THR A 10 21.11 -41.55 -3.99
N VAL A 11 20.84 -40.45 -3.28
CA VAL A 11 21.57 -39.19 -3.43
C VAL A 11 22.75 -39.20 -2.47
N ALA A 12 23.97 -39.13 -3.00
CA ALA A 12 25.19 -38.98 -2.21
C ALA A 12 25.46 -37.49 -1.97
N LEU A 13 25.43 -37.07 -0.71
CA LEU A 13 25.83 -35.72 -0.28
C LEU A 13 27.36 -35.66 -0.17
N ALA A 14 28.00 -34.77 -0.91
CA ALA A 14 29.41 -34.41 -0.73
C ALA A 14 29.52 -33.26 0.29
N PRO A 15 30.49 -33.26 1.22
CA PRO A 15 30.68 -32.16 2.15
C PRO A 15 31.32 -30.95 1.45
N ILE A 16 30.66 -29.79 1.54
CA ILE A 16 31.19 -28.49 1.13
C ILE A 16 32.11 -27.98 2.25
N ALA A 17 33.39 -27.75 1.93
CA ALA A 17 34.33 -27.07 2.80
C ALA A 17 34.17 -25.55 2.62
N VAL A 18 33.73 -24.85 3.67
CA VAL A 18 33.66 -23.39 3.70
C VAL A 18 35.00 -22.85 4.19
N GLU A 19 35.69 -22.10 3.32
CA GLU A 19 36.95 -21.44 3.63
C GLU A 19 36.66 -20.09 4.32
N TYR A 20 37.18 -19.93 5.53
CA TYR A 20 36.95 -18.78 6.41
C TYR A 20 37.89 -17.64 6.03
N VAL A 21 37.38 -16.55 5.45
CA VAL A 21 38.17 -15.33 5.18
C VAL A 21 37.95 -14.33 6.33
N PRO A 22 38.97 -14.01 7.15
CA PRO A 22 38.82 -13.02 8.21
C PRO A 22 38.81 -11.58 7.66
N LEU A 23 37.85 -10.79 8.11
CA LEU A 23 37.77 -9.34 7.85
C LEU A 23 38.94 -8.59 8.50
N PRO A 24 39.50 -7.55 7.85
CA PRO A 24 40.53 -6.72 8.45
C PRO A 24 39.95 -5.80 9.55
N THR A 25 40.56 -5.88 10.72
CA THR A 25 40.29 -5.05 11.89
C THR A 25 41.00 -3.70 11.80
N GLY A 26 40.21 -2.63 11.90
CA GLY A 26 40.52 -1.42 12.68
C GLY A 26 41.30 -0.30 12.00
N GLN A 27 40.71 0.90 11.99
CA GLN A 27 41.33 2.06 12.67
C GLN A 27 40.34 3.22 12.86
N GLN A 28 40.06 3.53 14.13
CA GLN A 28 39.61 4.84 14.57
C GLN A 28 40.72 5.87 14.33
N THR A 29 40.41 7.01 13.72
CA THR A 29 41.00 8.33 14.05
C THR A 29 40.13 9.47 13.51
N THR A 30 39.56 10.26 14.42
CA THR A 30 39.42 11.74 14.27
C THR A 30 40.57 12.38 15.09
N PRO A 31 41.05 13.62 14.82
CA PRO A 31 40.22 14.83 14.58
C PRO A 31 40.74 15.94 13.61
N ASP A 32 39.77 16.76 13.19
CA ASP A 32 39.79 18.23 12.99
C ASP A 32 40.72 18.90 11.94
N ARG A 33 40.14 19.38 10.81
CA ARG A 33 40.16 20.83 10.41
C ARG A 33 39.41 21.17 9.10
N ARG A 34 38.34 21.95 9.26
CA ARG A 34 37.78 23.09 8.48
C ARG A 34 38.13 23.30 6.99
N VAL A 35 37.06 23.32 6.16
CA VAL A 35 36.64 24.34 5.17
C VAL A 35 35.11 24.10 5.02
N GLY A 36 34.14 25.00 5.07
CA GLY A 36 34.04 26.44 4.89
C GLY A 36 32.77 26.68 4.06
N MET A 37 31.61 26.85 4.70
CA MET A 37 30.41 27.36 4.04
C MET A 37 29.52 28.03 5.09
N GLU A 38 29.50 29.36 5.04
CA GLU A 38 28.58 30.22 5.80
C GLU A 38 27.16 30.01 5.25
N ALA A 39 26.24 29.60 6.12
CA ALA A 39 24.83 29.88 5.96
C ALA A 39 24.38 30.59 7.22
N ASP A 40 24.13 31.89 7.06
CA ASP A 40 23.54 32.78 8.04
C ASP A 40 22.08 32.34 8.26
N VAL A 41 21.83 31.58 9.33
CA VAL A 41 20.48 31.22 9.77
C VAL A 41 20.18 32.03 11.02
N GLY A 42 19.44 33.12 10.84
CA GLY A 42 18.84 33.86 11.95
C GLY A 42 17.87 32.99 12.76
N PRO A 43 17.50 33.39 13.97
CA PRO A 43 16.64 32.59 14.83
C PRO A 43 15.19 32.65 14.31
N GLY A 44 14.84 31.76 13.40
CA GLY A 44 13.46 31.41 13.08
C GLY A 44 13.03 30.28 14.00
N SER A 45 12.28 30.59 15.04
CA SER A 45 11.60 29.60 15.88
C SER A 45 10.60 28.80 15.03
N ILE A 46 10.83 27.50 14.88
CA ILE A 46 9.81 26.57 14.42
C ILE A 46 8.79 26.48 15.55
N HIS A 47 7.59 27.02 15.34
CA HIS A 47 6.45 26.81 16.22
C HIS A 47 5.81 25.48 15.82
N VAL A 48 6.23 24.40 16.48
CA VAL A 48 5.43 23.17 16.54
C VAL A 48 4.18 23.51 17.35
N PHE A 49 3.01 23.52 16.71
CA PHE A 49 1.75 23.69 17.43
C PHE A 49 1.41 22.39 18.15
N ASP A 50 1.03 22.51 19.42
CA ASP A 50 0.47 21.43 20.22
C ASP A 50 -1.03 21.31 19.86
N PRO A 51 -1.48 20.22 19.21
CA PRO A 51 -2.87 20.07 18.77
C PRO A 51 -3.85 19.84 19.93
N THR A 52 -3.39 19.75 21.18
CA THR A 52 -4.28 19.58 22.35
C THR A 52 -4.75 20.88 22.99
N GLU A 53 -4.30 22.06 22.52
CA GLU A 53 -4.85 23.33 22.99
C GLU A 53 -6.28 23.55 22.46
N ARG A 54 -7.25 23.18 23.31
CA ARG A 54 -8.69 23.46 23.12
C ARG A 54 -8.90 24.90 22.66
N ILE A 55 -9.34 25.07 21.42
CA ILE A 55 -9.79 26.34 20.85
C ILE A 55 -10.93 26.89 21.73
N ARG A 56 -10.63 27.90 22.55
CA ARG A 56 -11.66 28.72 23.17
C ARG A 56 -12.15 29.71 22.12
N ALA A 57 -13.43 29.64 21.78
CA ALA A 57 -14.09 30.66 20.98
C ALA A 57 -13.85 32.05 21.60
N PRO A 58 -13.35 33.05 20.84
CA PRO A 58 -13.15 34.38 21.37
C PRO A 58 -14.50 35.09 21.48
N SER A 59 -14.97 35.29 22.71
CA SER A 59 -16.03 36.22 23.04
C SER A 59 -15.43 37.53 23.55
N ASP A 60 -15.09 38.49 22.68
CA ASP A 60 -15.16 39.92 23.01
C ASP A 60 -14.98 40.83 21.75
N PRO A 61 -15.73 41.95 21.62
CA PRO A 61 -15.70 42.85 20.49
C PRO A 61 -14.61 43.92 20.71
N GLY A 62 -13.44 43.69 20.14
CA GLY A 62 -12.30 44.61 20.27
C GLY A 62 -11.25 44.32 19.21
N ARG A 63 -11.63 44.55 17.95
CA ARG A 63 -10.83 44.30 16.75
C ARG A 63 -9.51 45.09 16.78
N ASP A 64 -8.38 44.40 16.95
CA ASP A 64 -7.07 44.80 16.43
C ASP A 64 -6.99 44.35 14.95
N PRO A 65 -6.79 45.25 13.98
CA PRO A 65 -6.88 44.93 12.56
C PRO A 65 -5.60 44.32 11.95
N THR A 66 -4.67 43.77 12.75
CA THR A 66 -3.47 43.10 12.21
C THR A 66 -3.52 41.57 12.17
N VAL A 67 -4.65 40.96 12.52
CA VAL A 67 -4.94 39.59 12.05
C VAL A 67 -5.33 39.70 10.58
N GLN A 68 -4.32 39.82 9.72
CA GLN A 68 -4.46 39.38 8.35
C GLN A 68 -4.97 37.95 8.41
N SER A 69 -6.09 37.73 7.74
CA SER A 69 -6.62 36.43 7.39
C SER A 69 -5.49 35.43 7.16
N VAL A 70 -5.26 34.55 8.13
CA VAL A 70 -4.73 33.21 7.86
C VAL A 70 -5.90 32.47 7.21
N GLU A 71 -6.19 32.87 5.97
CA GLU A 71 -7.03 32.12 5.05
C GLU A 71 -6.25 30.82 4.81
N TRP A 72 -6.71 29.76 5.47
CA TRP A 72 -6.49 28.34 5.17
C TRP A 72 -5.52 28.07 4.00
N GLN A 73 -4.23 28.14 4.26
CA GLN A 73 -3.23 27.34 3.53
C GLN A 73 -3.19 25.90 4.08
N ALA A 74 -3.93 25.62 5.15
CA ALA A 74 -4.04 24.30 5.74
C ALA A 74 -4.80 23.32 4.83
N SER A 75 -5.78 23.77 4.00
CA SER A 75 -6.57 22.86 3.16
C SER A 75 -5.82 22.25 1.97
N THR A 76 -4.52 22.56 1.80
CA THR A 76 -3.65 21.97 0.78
C THR A 76 -2.31 21.50 1.36
N SER A 77 -2.18 21.51 2.69
CA SER A 77 -1.04 20.90 3.37
C SER A 77 -1.33 19.41 3.50
N ASP A 78 -0.28 18.61 3.35
CA ASP A 78 -0.26 17.15 3.39
C ASP A 78 1.15 16.83 3.91
N ILE A 79 1.26 16.60 5.23
CA ILE A 79 2.54 16.58 5.94
C ILE A 79 3.28 15.26 5.74
N ASP A 80 2.58 14.13 5.73
CA ASP A 80 3.11 12.78 5.48
C ASP A 80 3.17 12.41 3.99
N GLY A 81 2.50 13.19 3.12
CA GLY A 81 2.54 13.04 1.67
C GLY A 81 1.66 11.90 1.16
N ASP A 82 0.66 11.45 1.91
CA ASP A 82 -0.22 10.35 1.51
C ASP A 82 -1.35 10.75 0.55
N GLY A 83 -1.51 12.04 0.27
CA GLY A 83 -2.53 12.53 -0.65
C GLY A 83 -3.90 12.78 -0.02
N LEU A 84 -4.04 12.56 1.29
CA LEU A 84 -5.05 13.17 2.14
C LEU A 84 -4.50 14.50 2.65
N GLY A 85 -5.30 15.56 2.58
CA GLY A 85 -4.86 16.83 3.15
C GLY A 85 -5.00 16.82 4.66
N ASP A 86 -4.12 17.53 5.39
CA ASP A 86 -4.14 17.62 6.86
C ASP A 86 -5.53 17.97 7.42
N VAL A 87 -6.30 18.78 6.69
CA VAL A 87 -7.65 19.18 7.09
C VAL A 87 -8.63 18.05 6.89
N GLU A 88 -8.50 17.31 5.79
CA GLU A 88 -9.31 16.17 5.44
C GLU A 88 -9.22 15.11 6.56
N GLU A 89 -8.02 14.75 6.95
CA GLU A 89 -7.75 13.80 8.05
C GLU A 89 -8.34 14.27 9.39
N LEU A 90 -8.22 15.57 9.71
CA LEU A 90 -8.72 16.10 10.98
C LEU A 90 -10.25 16.19 11.07
N VAL A 91 -10.94 16.46 9.95
CA VAL A 91 -12.37 16.79 9.97
C VAL A 91 -13.26 15.69 9.41
N CYS A 92 -12.71 14.78 8.60
CA CYS A 92 -13.44 13.69 7.98
C CYS A 92 -13.19 12.35 8.66
N SER A 93 -13.13 12.33 9.99
CA SER A 93 -12.86 11.11 10.75
C SER A 93 -13.92 10.01 10.64
N GLU A 94 -15.09 10.30 10.06
CA GLU A 94 -16.07 9.28 9.69
C GLU A 94 -15.69 8.58 8.37
N THR A 95 -15.13 9.32 7.40
CA THR A 95 -14.64 8.82 6.11
C THR A 95 -13.26 8.20 6.22
N TYR A 96 -12.34 8.86 6.92
CA TYR A 96 -10.94 8.43 7.13
C TYR A 96 -10.70 8.24 8.64
N PRO A 97 -11.26 7.19 9.22
CA PRO A 97 -11.07 6.91 10.64
C PRO A 97 -9.64 6.47 10.89
N GLU A 98 -9.07 6.96 11.99
CA GLU A 98 -7.70 6.67 12.42
C GLU A 98 -6.61 7.36 11.60
N ALA A 99 -6.97 8.20 10.62
CA ALA A 99 -6.02 9.05 9.92
C ALA A 99 -5.14 9.86 10.89
N ASP A 100 -3.84 9.90 10.63
CA ASP A 100 -2.84 10.61 11.43
C ASP A 100 -1.95 11.44 10.52
N LEU A 101 -1.94 12.76 10.76
CA LEU A 101 -1.15 13.80 10.07
C LEU A 101 0.36 13.53 9.92
N LEU A 102 0.85 12.49 10.57
CA LEU A 102 2.25 12.12 10.64
C LEU A 102 2.48 10.68 10.17
N GLU A 103 1.47 9.91 9.80
CA GLU A 103 1.58 8.55 9.29
C GLU A 103 1.02 8.51 7.87
N HIS A 104 1.53 7.60 7.05
CA HIS A 104 1.09 7.54 5.66
C HIS A 104 -0.14 6.63 5.58
N ASP A 105 -1.33 7.18 5.41
CA ASP A 105 -2.58 6.42 5.40
C ASP A 105 -3.00 6.01 3.98
N ILE A 106 -3.42 4.76 3.83
CA ILE A 106 -4.02 4.25 2.59
C ILE A 106 -5.31 3.52 2.90
N TYR A 107 -6.40 3.93 2.26
CA TYR A 107 -7.71 3.33 2.48
C TYR A 107 -8.12 2.44 1.30
N VAL A 108 -8.49 1.20 1.60
CA VAL A 108 -8.99 0.23 0.62
C VAL A 108 -10.32 -0.32 1.13
N GLU A 109 -11.37 -0.15 0.34
CA GLU A 109 -12.64 -0.82 0.54
C GLU A 109 -12.55 -2.25 0.01
N VAL A 110 -12.91 -3.23 0.85
CA VAL A 110 -12.79 -4.65 0.58
C VAL A 110 -14.17 -5.30 0.66
N ASP A 111 -14.73 -5.61 -0.49
CA ASP A 111 -15.99 -6.31 -0.59
C ASP A 111 -15.80 -7.80 -0.88
N SER A 112 -16.85 -8.59 -0.65
CA SER A 112 -16.86 -10.01 -0.98
C SER A 112 -18.17 -10.42 -1.65
N VAL A 113 -18.05 -11.26 -2.67
CA VAL A 113 -19.22 -11.88 -3.32
C VAL A 113 -19.90 -12.89 -2.38
N GLU A 114 -21.15 -13.24 -2.69
CA GLU A 114 -21.93 -14.19 -1.89
C GLU A 114 -21.20 -15.54 -1.73
N GLY A 115 -21.04 -15.98 -0.49
CA GLY A 115 -20.45 -17.28 -0.15
C GLY A 115 -18.93 -17.28 -0.06
N VAL A 116 -18.27 -16.15 -0.36
CA VAL A 116 -16.82 -15.98 -0.22
C VAL A 116 -16.52 -15.18 1.04
N THR A 117 -15.43 -15.52 1.72
CA THR A 117 -14.97 -14.79 2.90
C THR A 117 -13.46 -14.77 2.90
N VAL A 118 -12.88 -13.57 3.03
CA VAL A 118 -11.45 -13.40 3.26
C VAL A 118 -11.13 -13.60 4.75
N SER A 119 -10.02 -14.28 5.04
CA SER A 119 -9.59 -14.46 6.43
C SER A 119 -9.14 -13.13 7.05
N GLU A 120 -9.59 -12.85 8.29
CA GLU A 120 -9.06 -11.72 9.08
C GLU A 120 -7.56 -11.82 9.32
N GLU A 121 -7.01 -13.04 9.33
CA GLU A 121 -5.57 -13.26 9.45
C GLU A 121 -4.82 -12.82 8.19
N ALA A 122 -5.42 -13.04 7.01
CA ALA A 122 -4.84 -12.59 5.75
C ALA A 122 -4.80 -11.06 5.68
N LEU A 123 -5.92 -10.39 5.99
CA LEU A 123 -5.98 -8.92 6.01
C LEU A 123 -4.95 -8.33 6.97
N ARG A 124 -4.91 -8.81 8.22
CA ARG A 124 -3.92 -8.36 9.21
C ARG A 124 -2.48 -8.62 8.80
N ALA A 125 -2.20 -9.68 8.06
CA ALA A 125 -0.85 -9.94 7.55
C ALA A 125 -0.45 -8.90 6.48
N VAL A 126 -1.38 -8.49 5.62
CA VAL A 126 -1.16 -7.41 4.65
C VAL A 126 -0.95 -6.08 5.38
N GLU A 127 -1.86 -5.68 6.27
CA GLU A 127 -1.74 -4.45 7.08
C GLU A 127 -0.39 -4.40 7.83
N SER A 128 -0.01 -5.51 8.48
CA SER A 128 1.28 -5.61 9.17
C SER A 128 2.48 -5.49 8.24
N THR A 129 2.35 -5.88 6.98
CA THR A 129 3.43 -5.74 6.00
C THR A 129 3.65 -4.27 5.66
N TYR A 130 2.58 -3.53 5.40
CA TYR A 130 2.61 -2.09 5.13
C TYR A 130 3.11 -1.29 6.34
N ALA A 131 2.64 -1.62 7.54
CA ALA A 131 3.08 -0.96 8.78
C ALA A 131 4.58 -1.17 9.07
N SER A 132 5.17 -2.24 8.53
CA SER A 132 6.60 -2.55 8.68
C SER A 132 7.49 -1.96 7.59
N ALA A 133 6.92 -1.31 6.57
CA ALA A 133 7.69 -0.70 5.49
C ALA A 133 8.64 0.38 6.05
N GLU A 134 9.89 0.40 5.59
CA GLU A 134 10.87 1.40 6.02
C GLU A 134 10.88 2.58 5.04
N ILE A 135 9.80 3.38 5.04
CA ILE A 135 9.66 4.50 4.10
C ILE A 135 10.25 5.75 4.71
N ARG A 136 11.10 6.42 3.94
CA ARG A 136 11.66 7.70 4.34
C ARG A 136 10.73 8.84 3.93
N ASP A 137 10.18 9.53 4.90
CA ASP A 137 9.37 10.73 4.71
C ASP A 137 10.20 11.99 5.13
N PRO A 138 9.69 13.23 4.94
CA PRO A 138 10.38 14.45 5.37
C PRO A 138 10.57 14.56 6.90
N VAL A 139 9.82 13.81 7.70
CA VAL A 139 9.74 13.86 9.16
C VAL A 139 10.44 12.69 9.87
N GLY A 140 10.94 11.67 9.14
CA GLY A 140 11.51 10.44 9.69
C GLY A 140 11.46 9.22 8.76
N TYR A 141 11.60 8.03 9.36
CA TYR A 141 11.26 6.76 8.72
C TYR A 141 10.00 6.23 9.36
N ARG A 142 8.99 5.89 8.57
CA ARG A 142 7.71 5.34 9.03
C ARG A 142 7.18 4.32 8.04
N GLY A 143 6.29 3.45 8.51
CA GLY A 143 5.52 2.55 7.66
C GLY A 143 4.35 3.26 7.00
N ILE A 144 3.53 2.47 6.32
CA ILE A 144 2.23 2.87 5.80
C ILE A 144 1.17 2.26 6.71
N ASP A 145 0.23 3.06 7.19
CA ASP A 145 -0.98 2.54 7.81
C ASP A 145 -2.01 2.22 6.71
N LEU A 146 -2.15 0.93 6.41
CA LEU A 146 -3.07 0.45 5.39
C LEU A 146 -4.39 0.06 6.07
N HIS A 147 -5.46 0.76 5.73
CA HIS A 147 -6.80 0.53 6.25
C HIS A 147 -7.59 -0.37 5.29
N LEU A 148 -7.63 -1.68 5.56
CA LEU A 148 -8.44 -2.64 4.81
C LEU A 148 -9.86 -2.70 5.39
N ARG A 149 -10.77 -1.94 4.79
CA ARG A 149 -12.12 -1.69 5.29
C ARG A 149 -13.12 -2.59 4.61
N ARG A 150 -13.66 -3.58 5.35
CA ARG A 150 -14.77 -4.38 4.83
C ARG A 150 -16.05 -3.58 4.81
N SER A 151 -16.73 -3.54 3.65
CA SER A 151 -18.08 -2.97 3.57
C SER A 151 -19.14 -4.06 3.40
N ASP A 152 -19.25 -4.62 2.20
CA ASP A 152 -20.29 -5.59 1.85
C ASP A 152 -19.76 -7.03 1.75
N ALA A 153 -20.53 -7.96 2.31
CA ALA A 153 -20.22 -9.38 2.32
C ALA A 153 -21.42 -10.21 1.85
N ALA A 154 -21.81 -10.01 0.59
CA ALA A 154 -22.72 -10.88 -0.19
C ALA A 154 -23.03 -10.25 -1.56
N LEU A 155 -22.03 -9.69 -2.24
CA LEU A 155 -22.29 -9.09 -3.55
C LEU A 155 -22.78 -10.15 -4.55
N PRO A 156 -23.78 -9.82 -5.38
CA PRO A 156 -24.25 -10.74 -6.41
C PRO A 156 -23.14 -10.99 -7.44
N VAL A 157 -23.03 -12.24 -7.90
CA VAL A 157 -22.06 -12.63 -8.93
C VAL A 157 -22.67 -13.64 -9.89
N GLU A 158 -22.48 -13.40 -11.19
CA GLU A 158 -22.98 -14.27 -12.27
C GLU A 158 -21.80 -14.83 -13.08
N GLY A 159 -20.91 -15.56 -12.40
CA GLY A 159 -19.71 -16.18 -12.97
C GLY A 159 -18.42 -15.40 -12.68
N PRO A 160 -17.30 -15.71 -13.35
CA PRO A 160 -16.02 -15.10 -13.03
C PRO A 160 -16.02 -13.59 -13.22
N ILE A 161 -15.38 -12.86 -12.29
CA ILE A 161 -15.18 -11.42 -12.42
C ILE A 161 -14.00 -11.16 -13.36
N SER A 162 -14.25 -10.37 -14.40
CA SER A 162 -13.20 -9.99 -15.36
C SER A 162 -12.38 -8.80 -14.88
N GLY A 163 -11.06 -8.87 -15.01
CA GLY A 163 -10.20 -7.69 -14.91
C GLY A 163 -10.31 -6.73 -16.10
N ASP A 164 -10.72 -7.23 -17.26
CA ASP A 164 -10.94 -6.41 -18.45
C ASP A 164 -12.38 -5.90 -18.50
N SER A 165 -12.57 -4.66 -18.95
CA SER A 165 -13.90 -4.10 -19.16
C SER A 165 -14.69 -4.87 -20.23
N ARG A 166 -15.95 -5.18 -19.92
CA ARG A 166 -16.86 -5.97 -20.76
C ARG A 166 -18.23 -5.31 -20.86
N PRO A 167 -18.95 -5.53 -21.97
CA PRO A 167 -20.35 -5.17 -22.04
C PRO A 167 -21.17 -6.07 -21.10
N GLY A 168 -22.00 -5.47 -20.26
CA GLY A 168 -22.88 -6.16 -19.32
C GLY A 168 -22.95 -5.40 -18.01
N GLU A 169 -23.56 -6.04 -17.01
CA GLU A 169 -23.47 -5.62 -15.62
C GLU A 169 -22.90 -6.81 -14.84
N LEU A 170 -22.15 -6.52 -13.78
CA LEU A 170 -21.64 -7.51 -12.82
C LEU A 170 -20.76 -8.59 -13.45
N ASN A 171 -19.96 -8.22 -14.45
CA ASN A 171 -19.05 -9.17 -15.12
C ASN A 171 -17.60 -8.69 -15.23
N ASP A 172 -17.30 -7.50 -14.72
CA ASP A 172 -15.94 -6.96 -14.60
C ASP A 172 -15.75 -6.12 -13.33
N VAL A 173 -14.50 -5.92 -12.89
CA VAL A 173 -14.20 -5.22 -11.61
C VAL A 173 -14.75 -3.79 -11.59
N HIS A 174 -14.85 -3.14 -12.76
CA HIS A 174 -15.33 -1.76 -12.85
C HIS A 174 -16.84 -1.68 -12.67
N ASP A 175 -17.59 -2.71 -13.09
CA ASP A 175 -19.02 -2.81 -12.83
C ASP A 175 -19.32 -2.91 -11.34
N TYR A 176 -18.51 -3.69 -10.61
CA TYR A 176 -18.63 -3.84 -9.15
C TYR A 176 -18.34 -2.52 -8.45
N ARG A 177 -17.19 -1.90 -8.77
CA ARG A 177 -16.83 -0.59 -8.23
C ARG A 177 -17.96 0.43 -8.41
N ARG A 178 -18.46 0.60 -9.63
CA ARG A 178 -19.50 1.59 -9.93
C ARG A 178 -20.84 1.33 -9.23
N GLN A 179 -21.11 0.10 -8.80
CA GLN A 179 -22.42 -0.28 -8.25
C GLN A 179 -22.42 -0.44 -6.73
N PHE A 180 -21.29 -0.83 -6.14
CA PHE A 180 -21.20 -1.24 -4.75
C PHE A 180 -20.18 -0.48 -3.93
N MET A 181 -19.24 0.23 -4.55
CA MET A 181 -18.27 1.02 -3.80
C MET A 181 -18.99 2.13 -3.03
N ASP A 182 -18.95 2.06 -1.71
CA ASP A 182 -19.56 3.06 -0.83
C ASP A 182 -18.79 4.38 -0.84
N HIS A 183 -17.47 4.30 -1.07
CA HIS A 183 -16.53 5.42 -1.02
C HIS A 183 -16.06 5.92 -2.40
N ASP A 184 -16.86 5.80 -3.47
CA ASP A 184 -16.45 6.19 -4.85
C ASP A 184 -16.23 7.71 -5.03
N ASP A 185 -16.78 8.55 -4.14
CA ASP A 185 -16.54 10.00 -4.08
C ASP A 185 -15.40 10.39 -3.10
N ASP A 186 -14.74 9.39 -2.49
CA ASP A 186 -13.62 9.51 -1.56
C ASP A 186 -12.35 8.87 -2.14
N ARG A 187 -11.20 9.01 -1.46
CA ARG A 187 -9.89 8.55 -1.96
C ARG A 187 -9.61 7.06 -1.72
N TYR A 188 -10.66 6.24 -1.71
CA TYR A 188 -10.55 4.81 -1.47
C TYR A 188 -10.15 4.06 -2.74
N TYR A 189 -9.33 3.03 -2.56
CA TYR A 189 -9.16 1.97 -3.55
C TYR A 189 -10.24 0.91 -3.36
N TYR A 190 -10.55 0.13 -4.39
CA TYR A 190 -11.61 -0.88 -4.32
C TYR A 190 -11.10 -2.28 -4.64
N LEU A 191 -11.32 -3.24 -3.73
CA LEU A 191 -10.92 -4.63 -3.89
C LEU A 191 -12.13 -5.54 -3.70
N VAL A 192 -12.39 -6.41 -4.68
CA VAL A 192 -13.43 -7.44 -4.59
C VAL A 192 -12.83 -8.81 -4.35
N VAL A 193 -13.25 -9.48 -3.29
CA VAL A 193 -12.89 -10.88 -3.03
C VAL A 193 -13.95 -11.79 -3.65
N THR A 194 -13.50 -12.73 -4.48
CA THR A 194 -14.36 -13.63 -5.26
C THR A 194 -13.86 -15.07 -5.23
N ASP A 195 -14.58 -16.00 -5.84
CA ASP A 195 -14.19 -17.40 -6.02
C ASP A 195 -13.54 -17.65 -7.39
N GLU A 196 -13.94 -16.89 -8.41
CA GLU A 196 -13.37 -17.01 -9.77
C GLU A 196 -13.04 -15.62 -10.35
N VAL A 197 -11.79 -15.46 -10.79
CA VAL A 197 -11.31 -14.28 -11.53
C VAL A 197 -10.92 -14.70 -12.94
N GLN A 198 -11.09 -13.79 -13.91
CA GLN A 198 -10.61 -13.99 -15.27
C GLN A 198 -10.00 -12.72 -15.87
N ALA A 199 -9.05 -12.88 -16.79
CA ALA A 199 -8.41 -11.76 -17.47
C ALA A 199 -7.90 -12.16 -18.86
N ARG A 200 -7.71 -11.21 -19.76
CA ARG A 200 -7.08 -11.36 -21.08
C ARG A 200 -7.65 -12.48 -21.96
N GLY A 201 -8.93 -12.81 -21.76
CA GLY A 201 -9.60 -13.90 -22.46
C GLY A 201 -9.26 -15.31 -21.97
N ASP A 202 -8.37 -15.43 -20.98
CA ASP A 202 -8.06 -16.67 -20.29
C ASP A 202 -9.13 -16.94 -19.21
N PRO A 203 -9.53 -18.21 -19.02
CA PRO A 203 -10.72 -18.55 -18.23
C PRO A 203 -10.50 -18.54 -16.71
N TYR A 204 -9.25 -18.43 -16.24
CA TYR A 204 -8.94 -18.49 -14.81
C TYR A 204 -7.66 -17.71 -14.47
N PHE A 205 -7.77 -16.84 -13.48
CA PHE A 205 -6.69 -16.19 -12.74
C PHE A 205 -7.01 -16.26 -11.25
N SER A 206 -5.96 -16.17 -10.44
CA SER A 206 -6.10 -16.04 -8.98
C SER A 206 -6.40 -14.60 -8.56
N GLY A 207 -5.95 -13.61 -9.32
CA GLY A 207 -6.20 -12.20 -9.07
C GLY A 207 -6.05 -11.36 -10.33
N VAL A 208 -6.60 -10.15 -10.29
CA VAL A 208 -6.39 -9.13 -11.30
C VAL A 208 -6.60 -7.74 -10.71
N ALA A 209 -5.66 -6.85 -10.97
CA ALA A 209 -5.78 -5.46 -10.60
C ALA A 209 -5.39 -4.50 -11.72
N ARG A 210 -5.93 -3.30 -11.61
CA ARG A 210 -5.58 -2.10 -12.38
C ARG A 210 -5.49 -0.95 -11.38
N SER A 211 -4.95 0.19 -11.81
CA SER A 211 -4.91 1.40 -11.00
C SER A 211 -6.27 1.66 -10.33
N GLY A 212 -6.28 1.72 -8.99
CA GLY A 212 -7.48 2.04 -8.21
C GLY A 212 -8.45 0.88 -7.92
N VAL A 213 -8.36 -0.28 -8.60
CA VAL A 213 -9.35 -1.35 -8.46
C VAL A 213 -8.81 -2.75 -8.77
N GLY A 214 -9.23 -3.76 -8.02
CA GLY A 214 -8.85 -5.15 -8.28
C GLY A 214 -9.87 -6.18 -7.80
N ALA A 215 -9.62 -7.43 -8.16
CA ALA A 215 -10.33 -8.60 -7.67
C ALA A 215 -9.37 -9.75 -7.37
N VAL A 216 -9.63 -10.50 -6.30
CA VAL A 216 -8.78 -11.61 -5.83
C VAL A 216 -9.61 -12.82 -5.42
N GLU A 217 -9.06 -14.02 -5.65
CA GLU A 217 -9.53 -15.24 -5.03
C GLU A 217 -9.09 -15.31 -3.56
N ALA A 218 -9.96 -15.84 -2.69
CA ALA A 218 -9.58 -16.18 -1.32
C ALA A 218 -9.24 -17.67 -1.18
N TYR A 219 -8.10 -17.97 -0.55
CA TYR A 219 -7.64 -19.33 -0.26
C TYR A 219 -7.86 -19.71 1.20
N ASP A 220 -7.89 -21.03 1.46
CA ASP A 220 -7.95 -21.58 2.82
C ASP A 220 -6.70 -21.22 3.64
N ASP A 221 -5.53 -21.08 2.99
CA ASP A 221 -4.30 -20.58 3.63
C ASP A 221 -4.30 -19.05 3.68
N PRO A 222 -4.29 -18.44 4.87
CA PRO A 222 -4.25 -16.99 5.00
C PRO A 222 -2.99 -16.35 4.40
N ASN A 223 -1.85 -17.06 4.35
CA ASN A 223 -0.61 -16.52 3.79
C ASN A 223 -0.67 -16.43 2.27
N GLU A 224 -1.27 -17.42 1.61
CA GLU A 224 -1.47 -17.39 0.15
C GLU A 224 -2.40 -16.23 -0.22
N THR A 225 -3.50 -16.09 0.52
CA THR A 225 -4.44 -14.98 0.34
C THR A 225 -3.80 -13.62 0.61
N ALA A 226 -3.01 -13.49 1.68
CA ALA A 226 -2.31 -12.24 2.00
C ALA A 226 -1.28 -11.87 0.93
N SER A 227 -0.49 -12.84 0.45
CA SER A 227 0.48 -12.63 -0.61
C SER A 227 -0.20 -12.19 -1.91
N LEU A 228 -1.32 -12.81 -2.28
CA LEU A 228 -2.10 -12.42 -3.44
C LEU A 228 -2.73 -11.03 -3.30
N ILE A 229 -3.32 -10.70 -2.15
CA ILE A 229 -3.85 -9.36 -1.90
C ILE A 229 -2.73 -8.32 -2.01
N ALA A 230 -1.58 -8.56 -1.38
CA ALA A 230 -0.43 -7.67 -1.50
C ALA A 230 -0.01 -7.52 -2.97
N HIS A 231 0.12 -8.62 -3.73
CA HIS A 231 0.43 -8.56 -5.16
C HIS A 231 -0.53 -7.64 -5.95
N GLU A 232 -1.84 -7.85 -5.81
CA GLU A 232 -2.82 -7.06 -6.53
C GLU A 232 -2.87 -5.59 -6.05
N LEU A 233 -2.66 -5.34 -4.76
CA LEU A 233 -2.52 -3.97 -4.26
C LEU A 233 -1.34 -3.24 -4.91
N GLY A 234 -0.23 -3.94 -5.19
CA GLY A 234 0.90 -3.38 -5.93
C GLY A 234 0.48 -2.82 -7.29
N HIS A 235 -0.31 -3.58 -8.05
CA HIS A 235 -0.89 -3.12 -9.32
C HIS A 235 -1.92 -2.00 -9.13
N MET A 236 -2.74 -2.06 -8.08
CA MET A 236 -3.68 -0.98 -7.75
C MET A 236 -2.97 0.34 -7.44
N PHE A 237 -1.77 0.25 -6.85
CA PHE A 237 -0.87 1.37 -6.56
C PHE A 237 0.07 1.72 -7.72
N GLY A 238 -0.14 1.12 -8.88
CA GLY A 238 0.47 1.52 -10.14
C GLY A 238 1.81 0.87 -10.44
N ILE A 239 2.17 -0.26 -9.83
CA ILE A 239 3.27 -1.11 -10.31
C ILE A 239 2.78 -1.87 -11.54
N ASP A 240 3.35 -1.60 -12.71
CA ASP A 240 2.86 -2.13 -13.97
C ASP A 240 3.47 -3.51 -14.31
N GLU A 241 2.64 -4.40 -14.86
CA GLU A 241 3.02 -5.74 -15.33
C GLU A 241 4.11 -5.73 -16.42
N ASP A 242 4.25 -4.63 -17.16
CA ASP A 242 5.24 -4.47 -18.22
C ASP A 242 6.64 -4.15 -17.66
N GLU A 243 6.76 -3.90 -16.36
CA GLU A 243 8.04 -3.62 -15.73
C GLU A 243 8.89 -4.89 -15.56
N PRO A 244 10.21 -4.82 -15.79
CA PRO A 244 11.07 -6.00 -15.65
C PRO A 244 10.91 -6.69 -14.29
N GLY A 245 10.59 -7.99 -14.35
CA GLY A 245 10.47 -8.87 -13.18
C GLY A 245 9.11 -8.85 -12.48
N VAL A 246 8.28 -7.83 -12.72
CA VAL A 246 6.87 -7.85 -12.28
C VAL A 246 6.15 -8.90 -13.11
N ASP A 247 5.31 -9.70 -12.47
CA ASP A 247 4.50 -10.73 -13.12
C ASP A 247 5.31 -11.72 -13.97
N ASP A 248 6.55 -11.97 -13.56
CA ASP A 248 7.50 -12.79 -14.29
C ASP A 248 8.34 -13.64 -13.32
N HIS A 249 8.83 -14.77 -13.84
CA HIS A 249 9.79 -15.66 -13.19
C HIS A 249 11.25 -15.39 -13.63
N THR A 250 11.49 -14.36 -14.46
CA THR A 250 12.83 -14.07 -15.01
C THR A 250 13.91 -13.85 -13.94
N PHE A 251 13.57 -13.22 -12.81
CA PHE A 251 14.53 -12.90 -11.73
C PHE A 251 14.28 -13.78 -10.51
N ALA A 252 15.37 -14.28 -9.91
CA ALA A 252 15.27 -14.99 -8.64
C ALA A 252 14.84 -14.03 -7.51
N ILE A 253 14.28 -14.58 -6.44
CA ILE A 253 13.77 -13.76 -5.32
C ILE A 253 14.89 -12.99 -4.59
N ASP A 254 16.13 -13.45 -4.63
CA ASP A 254 17.29 -12.73 -4.09
C ASP A 254 17.76 -11.58 -5.01
N GLU A 255 17.45 -11.65 -6.31
CA GLU A 255 17.70 -10.58 -7.27
C GLU A 255 16.59 -9.53 -7.28
N TYR A 256 15.35 -9.96 -7.06
CA TYR A 256 14.18 -9.08 -6.98
C TYR A 256 13.25 -9.57 -5.86
N PRO A 257 13.50 -9.15 -4.60
CA PRO A 257 12.78 -9.59 -3.41
C PRO A 257 11.45 -8.84 -3.27
N SER A 258 10.48 -9.21 -4.09
CA SER A 258 9.15 -8.59 -4.09
C SER A 258 8.04 -9.62 -4.26
N VAL A 259 6.89 -9.34 -3.66
CA VAL A 259 5.61 -10.03 -3.92
C VAL A 259 5.15 -9.86 -5.37
N MET A 260 5.62 -8.83 -6.06
CA MET A 260 5.36 -8.60 -7.49
C MET A 260 6.16 -9.54 -8.40
N ASN A 261 7.16 -10.27 -7.87
CA ASN A 261 7.88 -11.33 -8.58
C ASN A 261 7.11 -12.65 -8.46
N TYR A 262 6.84 -13.36 -9.57
CA TYR A 262 6.14 -14.65 -9.48
C TYR A 262 6.95 -15.77 -8.80
N ASN A 263 8.27 -15.61 -8.65
CA ASN A 263 9.06 -16.49 -7.78
C ASN A 263 8.92 -16.15 -6.28
N GLY A 264 8.32 -15.01 -5.94
CA GLY A 264 8.01 -14.57 -4.58
C GLY A 264 6.52 -14.66 -4.22
N LEU A 265 5.63 -14.69 -5.22
CA LEU A 265 4.20 -14.88 -5.01
C LEU A 265 3.94 -16.15 -4.20
N TYR A 266 3.11 -16.03 -3.17
CA TYR A 266 2.80 -17.02 -2.12
C TYR A 266 3.94 -17.33 -1.12
N GLU A 267 5.15 -16.82 -1.33
CA GLU A 267 6.29 -17.00 -0.43
C GLU A 267 6.58 -15.75 0.43
N THR A 268 6.13 -14.57 -0.02
CA THR A 268 6.29 -13.29 0.68
C THR A 268 5.08 -12.37 0.46
N THR A 269 4.88 -11.43 1.37
CA THR A 269 3.97 -10.27 1.22
C THR A 269 4.74 -8.97 0.97
N ASN A 270 6.07 -9.00 1.07
CA ASN A 270 6.91 -7.81 1.08
C ASN A 270 7.20 -7.30 -0.34
N TYR A 271 7.27 -5.99 -0.51
CA TYR A 271 7.74 -5.34 -1.72
C TYR A 271 9.25 -5.10 -1.68
N SER A 272 9.84 -4.84 -2.84
CA SER A 272 11.27 -4.54 -2.92
C SER A 272 11.57 -3.16 -2.33
N ASP A 273 12.61 -3.07 -1.50
CA ASP A 273 13.14 -1.85 -0.87
C ASP A 273 14.32 -1.24 -1.64
N GLY A 274 14.55 -1.70 -2.88
CA GLY A 274 15.68 -1.31 -3.70
C GLY A 274 17.01 -2.01 -3.38
N SER A 275 17.06 -2.89 -2.38
CA SER A 275 18.30 -3.62 -2.04
C SER A 275 18.68 -4.71 -3.05
N GLY A 276 17.74 -5.14 -3.90
CA GLY A 276 17.92 -6.15 -4.93
C GLY A 276 18.75 -5.70 -6.14
N ALA A 277 19.02 -6.65 -7.05
CA ALA A 277 19.79 -6.40 -8.28
C ALA A 277 19.09 -5.46 -9.26
N LEU A 278 17.75 -5.36 -9.18
CA LEU A 278 16.96 -4.41 -9.98
C LEU A 278 16.94 -2.99 -9.42
N ASP A 279 17.44 -2.75 -8.20
CA ASP A 279 17.50 -1.43 -7.55
C ASP A 279 16.14 -0.68 -7.61
N ARG A 280 15.05 -1.43 -7.47
CA ARG A 280 13.68 -0.90 -7.51
C ARG A 280 13.12 -0.83 -6.09
N ASP A 281 12.88 0.39 -5.62
CA ASP A 281 12.22 0.65 -4.34
C ASP A 281 10.73 0.86 -4.58
N GLU A 282 9.97 -0.21 -4.43
CA GLU A 282 8.52 -0.25 -4.59
C GLU A 282 7.80 0.33 -3.39
N TRP A 283 8.37 0.20 -2.19
CA TRP A 283 7.84 0.87 -1.01
C TRP A 283 7.85 2.38 -1.18
N HIS A 284 8.96 2.95 -1.68
CA HIS A 284 9.02 4.37 -2.02
C HIS A 284 7.98 4.75 -3.06
N ARG A 285 7.80 3.94 -4.11
CA ARG A 285 6.80 4.21 -5.16
C ARG A 285 5.38 4.19 -4.60
N ILE A 286 5.04 3.19 -3.78
CA ILE A 286 3.72 3.08 -3.16
C ILE A 286 3.44 4.33 -2.33
N ALA A 287 4.37 4.77 -1.48
CA ALA A 287 4.16 5.97 -0.69
C ALA A 287 4.07 7.26 -1.54
N HIS A 288 4.99 7.47 -2.47
CA HIS A 288 5.19 8.82 -3.03
C HIS A 288 4.68 8.99 -4.46
N GLU A 289 4.42 7.90 -5.18
CA GLU A 289 4.16 7.91 -6.62
C GLU A 289 2.88 7.18 -7.03
N ARG A 290 2.18 6.53 -6.09
CA ARG A 290 0.94 5.79 -6.41
C ARG A 290 -0.13 6.71 -7.01
N PRO A 291 -0.96 6.23 -7.95
CA PRO A 291 -2.11 6.97 -8.42
C PRO A 291 -3.18 7.10 -7.32
N ILE A 292 -3.36 8.31 -6.78
CA ILE A 292 -4.37 8.59 -5.75
C ILE A 292 -5.76 8.70 -6.41
N PRO A 293 -6.78 7.94 -5.96
CA PRO A 293 -8.15 8.10 -6.43
C PRO A 293 -8.66 9.54 -6.26
N GLU A 294 -9.49 10.00 -7.20
CA GLU A 294 -10.16 11.30 -7.06
C GLU A 294 -11.24 11.20 -5.98
N GLY A 295 -11.49 12.29 -5.26
CA GLY A 295 -12.52 12.35 -4.22
C GLY A 295 -12.16 13.35 -3.14
N SER A 296 -13.17 13.76 -2.36
CA SER A 296 -12.96 14.40 -1.06
C SER A 296 -14.26 14.57 -0.29
N CYS A 297 -14.25 14.10 0.96
CA CYS A 297 -15.30 14.32 1.96
C CYS A 297 -15.55 15.81 2.28
N LEU A 298 -14.63 16.71 1.94
CA LEU A 298 -14.80 18.15 2.15
C LEU A 298 -15.82 18.77 1.17
N THR A 299 -16.13 18.09 0.08
CA THR A 299 -17.02 18.61 -0.97
C THR A 299 -18.51 18.53 -0.62
N GLU A 300 -18.89 17.78 0.42
CA GLU A 300 -20.30 17.63 0.85
C GLU A 300 -20.84 18.82 1.67
N ASN A 301 -19.98 19.70 2.21
CA ASN A 301 -20.40 20.79 3.10
C ASN A 301 -20.74 22.13 2.41
N ALA A 302 -20.77 22.20 1.08
CA ALA A 302 -21.00 23.45 0.34
C ALA A 302 -22.49 23.83 0.13
N THR A 303 -23.44 22.99 0.56
CA THR A 303 -24.89 23.26 0.42
C THR A 303 -25.69 22.95 1.69
N GLY A 304 -25.41 23.69 2.77
CA GLY A 304 -26.23 23.74 3.99
C GLY A 304 -26.76 25.14 4.29
#